data_AF-A0A0Q3B2P9-F1
#
_entry.id   AF-A0A0Q3B2P9-F1
#
_cell.length_a   1.000
_cell.length_b   1.000
_cell.length_c   1.000
_cell.angle_alpha   90.00
_cell.angle_beta   90.00
_cell.angle_gamma   90.00
#
_symmetry.space_group_name_H-M   'P 1'
#
loop_
_entity.id
_entity.type
_entity.pdbx_description
1 polymer ?
#
loop_
_entity_poly.entity_id
_entity_poly.type
_entity_poly.pdbx_seq_one_letter_code
_entity_poly.pdbx_strand_id
1 'polypeptide(L)'
;MSTITKEWLQRKITEFKSWREDIPFGLDEDDHNMLIALEIALASLEAEPVAWMHANNPIGIPAITRSKDVADSWRSKGWNVLPLYSLTRSINLCH
;
A
#
# COMPACT_ATOMS: atom_id res chain seq x y z
N MET A 1 17.58 -10.08 6.53
CA MET A 1 16.15 -9.96 6.14
C MET A 1 16.10 -9.80 4.64
N SER A 2 15.34 -10.63 3.94
CA SER A 2 15.09 -10.46 2.51
C SER A 2 13.98 -9.43 2.31
N THR A 3 14.24 -8.38 1.56
CA THR A 3 13.24 -7.34 1.24
C THR A 3 12.43 -7.82 0.05
N ILE A 4 11.09 -7.84 0.18
CA ILE A 4 10.20 -8.06 -0.96
C ILE A 4 10.25 -6.81 -1.84
N THR A 5 10.66 -6.96 -3.10
CA THR A 5 10.74 -5.85 -4.05
C THR A 5 9.47 -5.75 -4.90
N LYS A 6 9.22 -4.55 -5.43
CA LYS A 6 8.10 -4.29 -6.35
C LYS A 6 8.16 -5.19 -7.59
N GLU A 7 9.34 -5.34 -8.17
CA GLU A 7 9.57 -6.16 -9.38
C GLU A 7 9.28 -7.63 -9.09
N TRP A 8 9.67 -8.10 -7.90
CA TRP A 8 9.37 -9.47 -7.48
C TRP A 8 7.86 -9.71 -7.38
N LEU A 9 7.10 -8.78 -6.79
CA LEU A 9 5.63 -8.86 -6.71
C LEU A 9 4.98 -8.84 -8.09
N GLN A 10 5.39 -7.90 -8.96
CA GLN A 10 4.85 -7.79 -10.32
C GLN A 10 5.08 -9.06 -11.13
N ARG A 11 6.29 -9.63 -11.05
CA ARG A 11 6.59 -10.90 -11.71
C ARG A 11 5.70 -12.01 -11.17
N LYS A 12 5.57 -12.13 -9.85
CA LYS A 12 4.74 -13.18 -9.22
C LYS A 12 3.26 -13.05 -9.57
N ILE A 13 2.69 -11.85 -9.53
CA ILE A 13 1.31 -11.60 -9.96
C ILE A 13 1.11 -11.98 -11.43
N THR A 14 2.08 -11.67 -12.29
CA THR A 14 2.02 -12.02 -13.72
C THR A 14 2.05 -13.54 -13.92
N GLU A 15 2.89 -14.27 -13.19
CA GLU A 15 2.94 -15.74 -13.22
C GLU A 15 1.57 -16.35 -12.80
N PHE A 16 1.01 -15.92 -11.67
CA PHE A 16 -0.29 -16.41 -11.19
C PHE A 16 -1.44 -16.08 -12.15
N LYS A 17 -1.42 -14.89 -12.76
CA LYS A 17 -2.42 -14.52 -13.77
C LYS A 17 -2.30 -15.37 -15.02
N SER A 18 -1.09 -15.72 -15.46
CA SER A 18 -0.89 -16.64 -16.60
C SER A 18 -1.50 -18.01 -16.29
N TRP A 19 -1.21 -18.58 -15.12
CA TRP A 19 -1.75 -19.89 -14.73
C TRP A 19 -3.28 -19.90 -14.67
N ARG A 20 -3.90 -18.82 -14.20
CA ARG A 20 -5.35 -18.67 -14.21
C ARG A 20 -5.95 -18.79 -15.63
N GLU A 21 -5.29 -18.22 -16.64
CA GLU A 21 -5.77 -18.26 -18.03
C GLU A 21 -5.52 -19.64 -18.68
N ASP A 22 -4.44 -20.33 -18.28
CA ASP A 22 -4.07 -21.64 -18.84
C ASP A 22 -4.87 -22.81 -18.26
N ILE A 23 -5.40 -22.69 -17.03
CA ILE A 23 -6.15 -23.74 -16.36
C ILE A 23 -7.64 -23.64 -16.72
N PRO A 24 -8.26 -24.67 -17.35
CA PRO A 24 -9.66 -24.61 -17.81
C PRO A 24 -10.70 -24.48 -16.69
N PHE A 25 -10.32 -24.78 -15.44
CA PHE A 25 -11.15 -24.62 -14.24
C PHE A 25 -10.74 -23.40 -13.37
N GLY A 26 -9.72 -22.65 -13.80
CA GLY A 26 -9.15 -21.53 -13.04
C GLY A 26 -8.25 -21.95 -11.87
N LEU A 27 -7.92 -20.98 -11.02
CA LEU A 27 -7.16 -21.18 -9.79
C LEU A 27 -8.04 -21.78 -8.69
N ASP A 28 -7.45 -22.55 -7.78
CA ASP A 28 -8.14 -22.92 -6.54
C ASP A 28 -8.27 -21.73 -5.58
N GLU A 29 -8.95 -21.93 -4.45
CA GLU A 29 -9.21 -20.86 -3.47
C GLU A 29 -7.91 -20.32 -2.84
N ASP A 30 -6.93 -21.19 -2.59
CA ASP A 30 -5.66 -20.81 -1.98
C ASP A 30 -4.82 -19.96 -2.95
N ASP A 31 -4.75 -20.38 -4.21
CA ASP A 31 -4.09 -19.63 -5.27
C ASP A 31 -4.79 -18.29 -5.54
N HIS A 32 -6.12 -18.25 -5.48
CA HIS A 32 -6.89 -17.01 -5.60
C HIS A 32 -6.59 -16.05 -4.44
N ASN A 33 -6.62 -16.55 -3.20
CA ASN A 33 -6.28 -15.79 -2.01
C ASN A 33 -4.83 -15.29 -2.04
N MET A 34 -3.90 -16.12 -2.52
CA MET A 34 -2.51 -15.74 -2.70
C MET A 34 -2.35 -14.62 -3.73
N LEU A 35 -3.04 -14.70 -4.88
CA LEU A 35 -3.04 -13.64 -5.88
C LEU A 35 -3.57 -12.31 -5.30
N ILE A 36 -4.68 -12.35 -4.56
CA ILE A 36 -5.22 -11.17 -3.88
C ILE A 36 -4.20 -10.58 -2.89
N ALA A 37 -3.56 -11.42 -2.07
CA ALA A 37 -2.56 -10.97 -1.11
C ALA A 37 -1.36 -10.30 -1.80
N LEU A 38 -0.90 -10.85 -2.92
CA LEU A 38 0.17 -10.24 -3.73
C LEU A 38 -0.25 -8.90 -4.32
N GLU A 39 -1.48 -8.79 -4.84
CA GLU A 39 -2.02 -7.52 -5.35
C GLU A 39 -2.16 -6.46 -4.26
N ILE A 40 -2.59 -6.84 -3.05
CA ILE A 40 -2.65 -5.96 -1.88
C ILE A 40 -1.25 -5.49 -1.48
N ALA A 41 -0.27 -6.40 -1.46
CA ALA A 41 1.11 -6.05 -1.15
C ALA A 41 1.69 -5.07 -2.18
N LEU A 42 1.42 -5.29 -3.48
CA LEU A 42 1.86 -4.38 -4.54
C LEU A 42 1.20 -3.01 -4.41
N ALA A 43 -0.12 -2.96 -4.21
CA ALA A 43 -0.86 -1.72 -4.00
C ALA A 43 -0.36 -0.97 -2.75
N SER A 44 0.02 -1.70 -1.69
CA SER A 44 0.58 -1.11 -0.47
C SER A 44 1.96 -0.49 -0.69
N LEU A 45 2.79 -1.08 -1.56
CA LEU A 45 4.09 -0.51 -1.94
C LEU A 45 3.95 0.70 -2.86
N GLU A 46 2.92 0.73 -3.71
CA GLU A 46 2.67 1.83 -4.64
C GLU A 46 1.79 2.95 -4.06
N ALA A 47 1.25 2.75 -2.85
CA ALA A 47 0.34 3.71 -2.23
C ALA A 47 1.03 5.06 -2.00
N GLU A 48 0.39 6.14 -2.43
CA GLU A 48 0.81 7.49 -2.10
C GLU A 48 0.11 7.99 -0.83
N PRO A 49 0.80 8.75 0.04
CA PRO A 49 0.18 9.35 1.21
C PRO A 49 -0.92 10.35 0.80
N VAL A 50 -2.07 10.28 1.47
CA VAL A 50 -3.19 11.23 1.30
C VAL A 50 -3.11 12.42 2.26
N ALA A 51 -2.33 12.28 3.33
CA ALA A 51 -2.07 13.32 4.30
C ALA A 51 -0.76 13.05 5.05
N TRP A 52 -0.33 14.01 5.85
CA TRP A 52 0.85 13.92 6.69
C TRP A 52 0.56 14.47 8.07
N MET A 53 1.11 13.85 9.10
CA MET A 53 0.94 14.28 10.48
C MET A 53 2.27 14.44 11.21
N HIS A 54 2.33 15.34 12.19
CA HIS A 54 3.39 15.34 13.20
C HIS A 54 2.79 15.57 14.59
N ALA A 55 3.34 14.89 15.59
CA ALA A 55 2.87 14.96 16.98
C ALA A 55 3.84 15.72 17.91
N ASN A 56 5.03 16.09 17.42
CA ASN A 56 6.04 16.80 18.21
C ASN A 56 5.67 18.29 18.33
N ASN A 57 4.67 18.61 19.14
CA ASN A 57 4.31 19.99 19.46
C ASN A 57 3.92 20.16 20.94
N PRO A 58 3.98 21.39 21.47
CA PRO A 58 3.71 21.66 22.89
C PRO A 58 2.26 21.42 23.35
N ILE A 59 1.33 21.22 22.41
CA ILE A 59 -0.12 21.17 22.67
C ILE A 59 -0.58 19.71 22.81
N GLY A 60 0.19 18.73 22.34
CA GLY A 60 -0.15 17.31 22.39
C GLY A 60 -1.26 16.89 21.41
N ILE A 61 -1.71 17.81 20.55
CA ILE A 61 -2.68 17.53 19.48
C ILE A 61 -1.92 17.42 18.16
N PRO A 62 -1.99 16.30 17.42
CA PRO A 62 -1.26 16.17 16.16
C PRO A 62 -1.73 17.19 15.14
N ALA A 63 -0.79 17.85 14.44
CA ALA A 63 -1.13 18.67 13.28
C ALA A 63 -1.14 17.77 12.04
N ILE A 64 -2.18 17.92 11.21
CA ILE A 64 -2.39 17.11 10.00
C ILE A 64 -2.55 18.06 8.82
N THR A 65 -1.89 17.74 7.70
CA THR A 65 -2.02 18.47 6.44
C THR A 65 -2.25 17.53 5.27
N ARG A 66 -3.00 17.99 4.27
CA ARG A 66 -3.10 17.35 2.94
C ARG A 66 -2.18 18.00 1.91
N SER A 67 -1.48 19.07 2.26
CA SER A 67 -0.50 19.72 1.38
C SER A 67 0.86 19.07 1.54
N LYS A 68 1.40 18.53 0.44
CA LYS A 68 2.75 17.98 0.38
C LYS A 68 3.81 19.05 0.69
N ASP A 69 3.64 20.27 0.19
CA ASP A 69 4.57 21.38 0.44
C ASP A 69 4.65 21.72 1.93
N VAL A 70 3.51 21.71 2.64
CA VAL A 70 3.48 21.90 4.10
C VAL A 70 4.20 20.75 4.82
N ALA A 71 3.96 19.51 4.40
CA ALA A 71 4.63 18.34 4.98
C ALA A 71 6.14 18.36 4.75
N ASP A 72 6.59 18.76 3.57
CA ASP A 72 8.01 18.88 3.23
C ASP A 72 8.67 20.05 3.97
N SER A 73 7.94 21.15 4.22
CA SER A 73 8.36 22.22 5.12
C SER A 73 8.53 21.75 6.57
N TRP A 74 7.67 20.85 7.05
CA TRP A 74 7.85 20.23 8.37
C TRP A 74 9.09 19.32 8.41
N ARG A 75 9.29 18.51 7.37
CA ARG A 75 10.47 17.63 7.25
C ARG A 75 11.78 18.41 7.21
N SER A 76 11.83 19.54 6.50
CA SER A 76 13.03 20.38 6.43
C SER A 76 13.40 21.02 7.78
N LYS A 77 12.43 21.14 8.70
CA LYS A 77 12.66 21.55 10.10
C LYS A 77 13.11 20.39 11.01
N GLY A 78 13.28 19.19 10.46
CA GLY A 78 13.65 17.98 11.21
C GLY A 78 12.51 17.38 12.03
N TRP A 79 11.26 17.73 11.74
CA TRP A 79 10.11 17.16 12.46
C TRP A 79 9.85 15.72 11.99
N ASN A 80 9.43 14.87 12.91
CA ASN A 80 8.99 13.52 12.57
C ASN A 80 7.61 13.58 11.91
N VAL A 81 7.60 13.55 10.58
CA VAL A 81 6.39 13.63 9.76
C VAL A 81 5.99 12.24 9.29
N LEU A 82 4.87 11.74 9.80
CA LEU A 82 4.30 10.44 9.44
C LEU A 82 3.33 10.60 8.26
N PRO A 83 3.52 9.86 7.15
CA PRO A 83 2.54 9.79 6.09
C PRO A 83 1.29 9.03 6.54
N LEU A 84 0.13 9.48 6.09
CA LEU A 84 -1.17 8.83 6.28
C LEU A 84 -1.65 8.34 4.92
N TYR A 85 -1.98 7.06 4.83
CA TYR A 85 -2.47 6.43 3.62
C TYR A 85 -3.98 6.20 3.73
N SER A 86 -4.72 6.39 2.64
CA SER A 86 -6.12 5.98 2.62
C SER A 86 -6.20 4.48 2.41
N LEU A 87 -6.95 3.80 3.27
CA LEU A 87 -7.41 2.44 2.99
C LEU A 87 -8.62 2.53 2.05
N THR A 88 -8.38 2.87 0.77
CA THR A 88 -9.44 2.84 -0.24
C THR A 88 -9.20 1.67 -1.17
N ARG A 89 -9.70 0.50 -0.77
CA ARG A 89 -10.33 -0.38 -1.75
C ARG A 89 -11.45 -1.15 -1.07
N SER A 90 -12.67 -0.91 -1.53
CA SER A 90 -13.73 -1.90 -1.50
C SER A 90 -13.20 -3.14 -2.20
N ILE A 91 -12.57 -4.04 -1.45
CA ILE A 91 -12.47 -5.43 -1.88
C ILE A 91 -13.93 -5.83 -1.89
N ASN A 92 -14.53 -5.92 -3.09
CA ASN A 92 -15.83 -6.54 -3.27
C ASN A 92 -15.66 -8.00 -2.84
N LEU A 93 -15.69 -8.25 -1.53
CA LEU A 93 -16.03 -9.51 -0.91
C LEU A 93 -17.54 -9.68 -1.08
N CYS A 94 -17.99 -9.74 -2.34
CA CYS A 94 -19.36 -10.07 -2.67
C CYS A 94 -19.36 -11.50 -3.20
N HIS A 95 -19.73 -12.39 -2.27
CA HIS A 95 -20.36 -13.70 -2.42
C HIS A 95 -19.73 -14.76 -3.33
#